data_AF-A0A542ZMW0-F1
#
_entry.id   AF-A0A542ZMW0-F1
#
_cell.length_a   1.000
_cell.length_b   1.000
_cell.length_c   1.000
_cell.angle_alpha   90.00
_cell.angle_beta   90.00
_cell.angle_gamma   90.00
#
_symmetry.space_group_name_H-M   'P 1'
#
loop_
_entity.id
_entity.type
_entity.pdbx_description
1 polymer ?
#
loop_
_entity_poly.entity_id
_entity_poly.type
_entity_poly.pdbx_seq_one_letter_code
_entity_poly.pdbx_strand_id
1 'polypeptide(L)'
;MRKSPWPYVVIALLFWALPAVVIAGYASMAPTHNTGGQCEGIGFGCSLTPHDGAILLGMMAAPVLLVVGLLAMGLVALSRGVRDKRDQP
;
A
#
# COMPACT_ATOMS: atom_id res chain seq x y z
N MET A 1 -20.94 25.35 -1.37
CA MET A 1 -19.76 25.14 -0.50
C MET A 1 -18.74 24.28 -1.24
N ARG A 2 -17.48 24.71 -1.39
CA ARG A 2 -16.44 23.91 -2.07
C ARG A 2 -16.01 22.77 -1.14
N LYS A 3 -16.36 21.51 -1.47
CA LYS A 3 -15.97 20.35 -0.66
C LYS A 3 -14.44 20.20 -0.70
N SER A 4 -13.78 20.18 0.46
CA SER A 4 -12.32 20.05 0.55
C SER A 4 -11.86 18.67 0.02
N PRO A 5 -10.84 18.60 -0.86
CA PRO A 5 -10.32 17.33 -1.36
C PRO A 5 -9.43 16.59 -0.33
N TRP A 6 -9.11 17.23 0.80
CA TRP A 6 -8.15 16.76 1.79
C TRP A 6 -8.29 15.28 2.20
N PRO A 7 -9.48 14.73 2.53
CA PRO A 7 -9.54 13.32 2.95
C PRO A 7 -9.18 12.35 1.84
N TYR A 8 -9.47 12.67 0.58
CA TYR A 8 -9.06 11.82 -0.54
C TYR A 8 -7.53 11.84 -0.72
N VAL A 9 -6.91 13.01 -0.55
CA VAL A 9 -5.45 13.14 -0.58
C VAL A 9 -4.81 12.32 0.55
N VAL A 10 -5.35 12.42 1.78
CA VAL A 10 -4.85 11.64 2.92
C VAL A 10 -4.99 10.13 2.66
N ILE A 11 -6.12 9.67 2.13
CA ILE A 11 -6.32 8.25 1.79
C ILE A 11 -5.32 7.80 0.71
N ALA A 12 -5.15 8.59 -0.36
CA ALA A 12 -4.21 8.26 -1.42
C ALA A 12 -2.76 8.19 -0.91
N LEU A 13 -2.37 9.13 -0.04
CA LEU A 13 -1.06 9.13 0.58
C LEU A 13 -0.87 7.91 1.48
N LEU A 14 -1.85 7.59 2.32
CA LEU A 14 -1.75 6.52 3.30
C LEU A 14 -1.72 5.13 2.66
N PHE A 15 -2.57 4.87 1.67
CA PHE A 15 -2.73 3.53 1.11
C PHE A 15 -1.86 3.26 -0.11
N TRP A 16 -1.41 4.30 -0.83
CA TRP A 16 -0.68 4.10 -2.09
C TRP A 16 0.70 4.75 -2.04
N ALA A 17 0.77 6.07 -1.82
CA ALA A 17 2.06 6.77 -1.91
C ALA A 17 3.04 6.32 -0.81
N LEU A 18 2.60 6.28 0.45
CA LEU A 18 3.45 5.91 1.58
C LEU A 18 3.96 4.46 1.46
N PRO A 19 3.12 3.43 1.24
CA PRO A 19 3.62 2.07 1.06
C PRO A 19 4.54 1.93 -0.15
N ALA A 20 4.21 2.58 -1.29
CA ALA A 20 5.06 2.53 -2.48
C ALA A 20 6.45 3.12 -2.21
N VAL A 21 6.51 4.28 -1.55
CA VAL A 21 7.78 4.93 -1.18
C VAL A 21 8.55 4.09 -0.16
N VAL A 22 7.88 3.49 0.83
CA VAL A 22 8.54 2.63 1.84
C VAL A 22 9.13 1.39 1.19
N ILE A 23 8.36 0.69 0.34
CA ILE A 23 8.84 -0.52 -0.34
C ILE A 23 9.96 -0.18 -1.32
N ALA A 24 9.80 0.86 -2.14
CA ALA A 24 10.82 1.26 -3.10
C ALA A 24 12.11 1.72 -2.38
N GLY A 25 11.96 2.50 -1.31
CA GLY A 25 13.07 2.95 -0.47
C GLY A 25 13.83 1.76 0.14
N TYR A 26 13.11 0.84 0.78
CA TYR A 26 13.71 -0.37 1.33
C TYR A 26 14.40 -1.20 0.24
N ALA A 27 13.72 -1.49 -0.88
CA ALA A 27 14.28 -2.29 -1.97
C ALA A 27 15.57 -1.66 -2.53
N SER A 28 15.61 -0.34 -2.71
CA SER A 28 16.81 0.37 -3.21
C SER A 28 18.05 0.23 -2.32
N MET A 29 17.87 -0.05 -1.03
CA MET A 29 18.94 -0.20 -0.05
C MET A 29 19.19 -1.66 0.33
N ALA A 30 18.26 -2.55 0.00
CA ALA A 30 18.28 -3.94 0.42
C ALA A 30 19.36 -4.73 -0.36
N PRO A 31 20.05 -5.69 0.30
CA PRO A 31 20.96 -6.59 -0.38
C PRO A 31 20.27 -7.38 -1.51
N THR A 32 20.93 -7.42 -2.66
CA THR A 32 20.51 -8.19 -3.85
C THR A 32 21.09 -9.60 -3.89
N HIS A 33 21.79 -10.02 -2.83
CA HIS A 33 22.36 -11.35 -2.71
C HIS A 33 22.10 -11.90 -1.32
N ASN A 34 22.06 -13.22 -1.23
CA ASN A 34 21.94 -13.93 0.02
C ASN A 34 23.33 -14.09 0.67
N THR A 35 23.44 -13.79 1.96
CA THR A 35 24.61 -14.15 2.76
C THR A 35 24.61 -15.66 3.05
N GLY A 36 25.79 -16.27 3.09
CA GLY A 36 25.95 -17.73 3.23
C GLY A 36 25.18 -18.31 4.43
N GLY A 37 24.46 -19.41 4.22
CA GLY A 37 23.53 -20.01 5.20
C GLY A 37 22.04 -19.93 4.79
N GLN A 38 21.69 -19.04 3.86
CA GLN A 38 20.32 -18.89 3.33
C GLN A 38 19.98 -19.84 2.16
N CYS A 39 20.94 -20.68 1.77
CA CYS A 39 20.72 -21.74 0.79
C CYS A 39 20.47 -23.12 1.44
N GLU A 40 20.55 -23.21 2.78
CA GLU A 40 20.27 -24.41 3.56
C GLU A 40 18.80 -24.51 4.06
N GLY A 41 17.86 -23.73 3.50
CA GLY A 41 16.45 -23.71 3.93
C GLY A 41 15.49 -24.58 3.09
N ILE A 42 14.48 -25.20 3.76
CA ILE A 42 13.28 -25.96 3.30
C ILE A 42 13.37 -26.89 2.07
N GLY A 43 14.55 -27.12 1.49
CA GLY A 43 14.76 -28.05 0.38
C GLY A 43 14.38 -27.53 -1.02
N PHE A 44 14.06 -26.24 -1.17
CA PHE A 44 13.64 -25.63 -2.44
C PHE A 44 14.70 -24.72 -3.11
N GLY A 45 15.96 -24.78 -2.64
CA GLY A 45 17.02 -23.87 -3.08
C GLY A 45 17.14 -22.63 -2.20
N CYS A 46 17.89 -21.62 -2.64
CA CYS A 46 18.10 -20.40 -1.86
C CYS A 46 16.79 -19.62 -1.67
N SER A 47 16.59 -19.05 -0.48
CA SER A 47 15.49 -18.11 -0.21
C SER A 47 15.54 -16.88 -1.12
N LEU A 48 14.42 -16.14 -1.23
CA LEU A 48 14.43 -14.84 -1.92
C LEU A 48 15.43 -13.90 -1.25
N THR A 49 16.13 -13.11 -2.07
CA THR A 49 16.99 -12.04 -1.57
C THR A 49 16.14 -11.02 -0.82
N PRO A 50 16.69 -10.28 0.16
CA PRO A 50 15.96 -9.22 0.84
C PRO A 50 15.32 -8.20 -0.10
N HIS A 51 16.01 -7.85 -1.20
CA HIS A 51 15.48 -7.02 -2.28
C HIS A 51 14.24 -7.65 -2.93
N ASP A 52 14.36 -8.89 -3.39
CA ASP A 52 13.28 -9.56 -4.14
C ASP A 52 12.10 -9.89 -3.23
N GLY A 53 12.34 -10.19 -1.96
CA GLY A 53 11.31 -10.38 -0.95
C GLY A 53 10.47 -9.13 -0.74
N ALA A 54 11.09 -7.94 -0.75
CA ALA A 54 10.37 -6.67 -0.65
C ALA A 54 9.53 -6.39 -1.91
N ILE A 55 10.06 -6.70 -3.10
CA ILE A 55 9.30 -6.58 -4.36
C ILE A 55 8.09 -7.52 -4.34
N LEU A 56 8.30 -8.80 -3.99
CA LEU A 56 7.23 -9.79 -3.91
C LEU A 56 6.14 -9.35 -2.92
N LEU A 57 6.55 -8.90 -1.72
CA LEU A 57 5.62 -8.38 -0.72
C LEU A 57 4.82 -7.20 -1.27
N GLY A 58 5.48 -6.26 -1.96
CA GLY A 58 4.81 -5.14 -2.60
C GLY A 58 3.80 -5.57 -3.65
N MET A 59 4.15 -6.54 -4.51
CA MET A 59 3.25 -7.08 -5.52
C MET A 59 2.02 -7.78 -4.90
N MET A 60 2.20 -8.52 -3.81
CA MET A 60 1.10 -9.17 -3.09
C MET A 60 0.21 -8.18 -2.34
N ALA A 61 0.81 -7.14 -1.74
CA ALA A 61 0.08 -6.12 -0.99
C ALA A 61 -0.68 -5.13 -1.90
N ALA A 62 -0.16 -4.83 -3.09
CA ALA A 62 -0.72 -3.86 -4.03
C ALA A 62 -2.22 -4.02 -4.32
N PRO A 63 -2.76 -5.21 -4.70
CA PRO A 63 -4.18 -5.36 -4.97
C PRO A 63 -5.04 -5.09 -3.73
N VAL A 64 -4.58 -5.51 -2.55
CA VAL A 64 -5.30 -5.30 -1.30
C VAL A 64 -5.33 -3.81 -0.95
N LEU A 65 -4.18 -3.13 -1.02
CA LEU A 65 -4.05 -1.70 -0.75
C LEU A 65 -4.87 -0.84 -1.73
N LEU A 66 -4.92 -1.26 -3.00
CA LEU A 66 -5.76 -0.60 -4.01
C LEU A 66 -7.25 -0.70 -3.63
N VAL A 67 -7.74 -1.91 -3.36
CA VAL A 67 -9.15 -2.14 -3.02
C VAL A 67 -9.53 -1.41 -1.74
N VAL A 68 -8.74 -1.52 -0.68
CA VAL A 68 -9.03 -0.86 0.61
C VAL A 68 -9.01 0.66 0.47
N GLY A 69 -8.04 1.22 -0.27
CA GLY A 69 -7.98 2.66 -0.54
C GLY A 69 -9.22 3.16 -1.28
N LEU A 70 -9.67 2.44 -2.32
CA LEU A 70 -10.88 2.78 -3.07
C LEU A 70 -12.15 2.68 -2.19
N LEU A 71 -12.26 1.64 -1.37
CA LEU A 71 -13.37 1.49 -0.43
C LEU A 71 -13.41 2.65 0.57
N ALA A 72 -12.26 3.05 1.12
CA ALA A 72 -12.17 4.19 2.03
C ALA A 72 -12.61 5.50 1.35
N MET A 73 -12.19 5.74 0.11
CA MET A 73 -12.66 6.90 -0.67
C MET A 73 -14.16 6.85 -0.92
N GLY A 74 -14.71 5.68 -1.24
CA GLY A 74 -16.14 5.45 -1.41
C GLY A 74 -16.92 5.77 -0.14
N LEU A 75 -16.46 5.32 1.03
CA LEU A 75 -17.08 5.64 2.33
C LEU A 75 -17.05 7.14 2.64
N VAL A 76 -15.96 7.83 2.31
CA VAL A 76 -15.89 9.29 2.44
C VAL A 76 -16.87 9.98 1.50
N ALA A 77 -16.99 9.52 0.25
CA ALA A 77 -17.95 10.07 -0.71
C ALA A 77 -19.40 9.85 -0.25
N LEU A 78 -19.74 8.65 0.22
CA LEU A 78 -21.06 8.30 0.74
C LEU A 78 -21.40 9.13 1.99
N SER A 79 -20.51 9.19 2.97
CA SER A 79 -20.74 9.96 4.20
C SER A 79 -20.93 11.45 3.92
N ARG A 80 -20.18 12.01 2.97
CA ARG A 80 -20.37 13.39 2.51
C ARG A 80 -21.70 13.59 1.79
N GLY A 81 -22.12 12.64 0.96
CA GLY A 81 -23.42 12.69 0.27
C GLY A 81 -24.61 12.61 1.25
N VAL A 82 -24.52 11.74 2.26
CA VAL A 82 -25.55 11.58 3.29
C VAL A 82 -25.68 12.85 4.15
N ARG A 83 -24.55 13.45 4.56
CA ARG A 83 -24.56 14.72 5.32
C ARG A 83 -25.20 15.85 4.52
N ASP A 84 -24.81 16.01 3.26
CA ASP A 84 -25.33 17.06 2.37
C ASP A 84 -26.86 16.97 2.19
N LYS A 85 -27.41 15.74 2.09
CA LYS A 85 -28.87 15.52 2.02
C LYS A 85 -29.59 15.79 3.33
N ARG A 86 -28.96 15.53 4.48
CA ARG A 86 -29.55 15.79 5.80
C ARG A 86 -29.63 17.28 6.11
N ASP A 87 -28.69 18.05 5.58
CA ASP A 87 -28.59 19.49 5.80
C ASP A 87 -29.43 20.33 4.81
N GLN A 88 -30.16 19.68 3.87
CA GLN A 88 -31.16 20.34 3.01
C GLN A 88 -32.51 20.44 3.77
N PRO A 89 -33.03 21.66 4.01
CA PRO A 89 -34.27 21.90 4.75
C PRO A 89 -35.53 21.47 3.99
#